data_AF-A0A1J8Q3A5-F1
#
_entry.id   AF-A0A1J8Q3A5-F1
#
_cell.length_a   1.000
_cell.length_b   1.000
_cell.length_c   1.000
_cell.angle_alpha   90.00
_cell.angle_beta   90.00
_cell.angle_gamma   90.00
#
_symmetry.space_group_name_H-M   'P 1'
#
loop_
_entity.id
_entity.type
_entity.pdbx_description
1 polymer ?
#
loop_
_entity_poly.entity_id
_entity_poly.type
_entity_poly.pdbx_seq_one_letter_code
_entity_poly.pdbx_strand_id
1 'polypeptide(L)'
;IAPTLPTRAANALIGFTQLIEKMQDDIQHLDLPEKVAHLIKASGLFAHYSSDKTDKANDKAANLEELITATREYKHEEDSDVSEILGFLSSKSLDSSGDANLPSAQN
;
A
#
# COMPACT_ATOMS: atom_id res chain seq x y z
N ILE A 1 -3.18 -17.02 -34.44
CA ILE A 1 -2.73 -17.51 -33.11
C ILE A 1 -2.36 -16.25 -32.32
N ALA A 2 -3.10 -15.90 -31.26
CA ALA A 2 -2.70 -14.79 -30.40
C ALA A 2 -1.31 -15.11 -29.81
N PRO A 3 -0.37 -14.15 -29.70
CA PRO A 3 0.96 -14.46 -29.22
C PRO A 3 0.88 -14.93 -27.77
N THR A 4 1.18 -16.20 -27.53
CA THR A 4 1.37 -16.74 -26.19
C THR A 4 2.62 -16.09 -25.59
N LEU A 5 2.53 -15.62 -24.35
CA LEU A 5 3.65 -14.99 -23.65
C LEU A 5 4.86 -15.93 -23.59
N PRO A 6 6.11 -15.41 -23.69
CA PRO A 6 7.31 -16.19 -23.41
C PRO A 6 7.23 -16.83 -22.02
N THR A 7 7.75 -18.05 -21.86
CA THR A 7 7.65 -18.83 -20.60
C THR A 7 8.06 -18.05 -19.36
N ARG A 8 9.13 -17.25 -19.43
CA ARG A 8 9.57 -16.42 -18.30
C ARG A 8 8.53 -15.37 -17.91
N ALA A 9 7.91 -14.70 -18.88
CA ALA A 9 6.88 -13.69 -18.65
C ALA A 9 5.60 -14.34 -18.11
N ALA A 10 5.20 -15.48 -18.66
CA ALA A 10 4.07 -16.25 -18.17
C ALA A 10 4.26 -16.67 -16.70
N ASN A 11 5.42 -17.22 -16.35
CA ASN A 11 5.73 -17.63 -14.98
C ASN A 11 5.77 -16.45 -14.01
N ALA A 12 6.27 -15.28 -14.43
CA ALA A 12 6.27 -14.08 -13.61
C ALA A 12 4.85 -13.61 -13.27
N LEU A 13 3.94 -13.62 -14.25
CA LEU A 13 2.53 -13.27 -14.02
C LEU A 13 1.81 -14.30 -13.13
N ILE A 14 2.08 -15.59 -13.32
CA ILE A 14 1.54 -16.66 -12.46
C ILE A 14 1.99 -16.42 -11.01
N GLY A 15 3.29 -16.22 -10.79
CA GLY A 15 3.82 -15.95 -9.45
C GLY A 15 3.25 -14.68 -8.82
N PHE A 16 3.07 -13.61 -9.61
CA PHE A 16 2.44 -12.37 -9.14
C PHE A 16 0.98 -12.58 -8.73
N THR A 17 0.22 -13.35 -9.51
CA THR A 17 -1.18 -13.68 -9.21
C THR A 17 -1.28 -14.49 -7.92
N GLN A 18 -0.46 -15.54 -7.79
CA GLN A 18 -0.39 -16.37 -6.58
C GLN A 18 0.00 -15.56 -5.34
N LEU A 19 0.88 -14.56 -5.49
CA LEU A 19 1.24 -13.67 -4.40
C LEU A 19 0.03 -12.84 -3.94
N ILE A 20 -0.77 -12.30 -4.85
CA ILE A 20 -1.98 -11.54 -4.53
C ILE A 20 -3.01 -12.43 -3.82
N GLU A 21 -3.28 -13.61 -4.36
CA GLU A 21 -4.23 -14.58 -3.78
C GLU A 21 -3.81 -14.96 -2.36
N LYS A 22 -2.52 -15.30 -2.18
CA LYS A 22 -1.97 -15.61 -0.86
C LYS A 22 -2.11 -14.44 0.12
N MET A 23 -1.79 -13.23 -0.32
CA MET A 23 -1.91 -12.05 0.53
C MET A 23 -3.37 -11.79 0.91
N GLN A 24 -4.33 -12.02 0.00
CA GLN A 24 -5.76 -11.89 0.29
C GLN A 24 -6.21 -12.89 1.36
N ASP A 25 -5.75 -14.13 1.29
CA ASP A 25 -6.09 -15.18 2.26
C ASP A 25 -5.45 -14.90 3.64
N ASP A 26 -4.18 -14.52 3.67
CA ASP A 26 -3.45 -14.29 4.91
C ASP A 26 -4.05 -13.15 5.76
N ILE A 27 -4.77 -12.20 5.15
CA ILE A 27 -5.29 -11.01 5.83
C ILE A 27 -6.76 -11.12 6.29
N GLN A 28 -7.45 -12.23 6.00
CA GLN A 28 -8.91 -12.33 6.22
C GLN A 28 -9.35 -12.13 7.67
N HIS A 29 -8.48 -12.48 8.64
CA HIS A 29 -8.78 -12.43 10.06
C HIS A 29 -7.99 -11.37 10.82
N LEU A 30 -7.33 -10.47 10.10
CA LEU A 30 -6.51 -9.41 10.67
C LEU A 30 -7.30 -8.11 10.80
N ASP A 31 -6.96 -7.29 11.81
CA ASP A 31 -7.45 -5.91 11.90
C ASP A 31 -6.77 -5.00 10.86
N LEU A 32 -7.30 -3.79 10.61
CA LEU A 32 -6.76 -2.90 9.57
C LEU A 32 -5.24 -2.65 9.69
N PRO A 33 -4.68 -2.33 10.88
CA PRO A 33 -3.23 -2.20 11.06
C PRO A 33 -2.43 -3.46 10.72
N GLU A 34 -2.90 -4.63 11.18
CA GLU A 34 -2.26 -5.91 10.90
C GLU A 34 -2.33 -6.27 9.42
N LYS A 35 -3.47 -6.01 8.75
CA LYS A 35 -3.64 -6.17 7.30
C LYS A 35 -2.57 -5.37 6.54
N VAL A 36 -2.45 -4.07 6.84
CA VAL A 36 -1.52 -3.18 6.13
C VAL A 36 -0.07 -3.56 6.41
N ALA A 37 0.29 -3.87 7.66
CA ALA A 37 1.62 -4.34 8.01
C ALA A 37 1.99 -5.65 7.29
N HIS A 38 1.06 -6.61 7.22
CA HIS A 38 1.26 -7.88 6.51
C HIS A 38 1.48 -7.65 5.02
N LEU A 39 0.63 -6.84 4.36
CA LEU A 39 0.73 -6.55 2.91
C LEU A 39 2.04 -5.84 2.55
N ILE A 40 2.46 -4.85 3.34
CA ILE A 40 3.73 -4.12 3.14
C ILE A 40 4.93 -5.06 3.19
N LYS A 41 4.90 -6.03 4.12
CA LYS A 41 5.97 -7.02 4.28
C LYS A 41 5.91 -8.10 3.19
N ALA A 42 4.74 -8.70 2.96
CA ALA A 42 4.55 -9.82 2.05
C ALA A 42 4.78 -9.44 0.58
N SER A 43 4.47 -8.21 0.19
CA SER A 43 4.78 -7.67 -1.14
C SER A 43 6.29 -7.46 -1.38
N GLY A 44 7.11 -7.46 -0.33
CA GLY A 44 8.54 -7.15 -0.40
C GLY A 44 8.84 -5.64 -0.48
N LEU A 45 7.83 -4.78 -0.40
CA LEU A 45 7.98 -3.33 -0.58
C LEU A 45 8.87 -2.70 0.49
N PHE A 46 8.70 -3.11 1.75
CA PHE A 46 9.54 -2.63 2.85
C PHE A 46 11.01 -3.00 2.61
N ALA A 47 11.30 -4.27 2.36
CA ALA A 47 12.66 -4.74 2.12
C ALA A 47 13.31 -4.04 0.91
N HIS A 48 12.54 -3.79 -0.16
CA HIS A 48 13.02 -3.06 -1.32
C HIS A 48 13.50 -1.65 -0.95
N TYR A 49 12.68 -0.86 -0.26
CA TYR A 49 13.05 0.49 0.12
C TYR A 49 14.07 0.58 1.25
N SER A 50 14.06 -0.35 2.21
CA SER A 50 15.08 -0.40 3.28
C SER A 50 16.47 -0.80 2.76
N SER A 51 16.56 -1.50 1.64
CA SER A 51 17.85 -1.92 1.05
C SER A 51 18.52 -0.84 0.20
N ASP A 52 17.74 0.15 -0.25
CA ASP A 52 18.22 1.28 -1.04
C ASP A 52 18.68 2.40 -0.08
N LYS A 53 19.96 2.77 -0.19
CA LYS A 53 20.62 3.73 0.73
C LYS A 53 20.53 5.18 0.26
N THR A 54 19.70 5.47 -0.74
CA THR A 54 19.47 6.84 -1.18
C THR A 54 18.52 7.57 -0.21
N ASP A 55 18.70 8.88 -0.04
CA ASP A 55 17.83 9.69 0.84
C ASP A 55 16.34 9.52 0.48
N LYS A 56 16.03 9.44 -0.83
CA LYS A 56 14.67 9.21 -1.34
C LYS A 56 14.08 7.86 -0.96
N ALA A 57 14.89 6.83 -0.77
CA ALA A 57 14.42 5.51 -0.37
C ALA A 57 14.18 5.42 1.14
N ASN A 58 14.99 6.11 1.93
CA ASN A 58 14.76 6.27 3.37
C ASN A 58 13.39 6.93 3.64
N ASP A 59 13.04 7.97 2.86
CA ASP A 59 11.70 8.61 2.95
C ASP A 59 10.58 7.61 2.65
N LYS A 60 10.77 6.70 1.68
CA LYS A 60 9.75 5.72 1.31
C LYS A 60 9.54 4.65 2.39
N ALA A 61 10.60 4.18 3.02
CA ALA A 61 10.48 3.23 4.14
C ALA A 61 9.76 3.89 5.33
N ALA A 62 10.12 5.14 5.66
CA ALA A 62 9.45 5.91 6.71
C ALA A 62 7.96 6.12 6.41
N ASN A 63 7.60 6.46 5.16
CA ASN A 63 6.20 6.62 4.76
C ASN A 63 5.38 5.34 4.93
N LEU A 64 6.00 4.16 4.76
CA LEU A 64 5.32 2.88 4.98
C LEU A 64 5.09 2.59 6.46
N GLU A 65 6.02 2.97 7.33
CA GLU A 65 5.84 2.88 8.79
C GLU A 65 4.77 3.87 9.28
N GLU A 66 4.76 5.08 8.72
CA GLU A 66 3.72 6.08 8.99
C GLU A 66 2.35 5.59 8.53
N LEU A 67 2.25 4.93 7.37
CA LEU A 67 1.00 4.35 6.90
C LEU A 67 0.42 3.34 7.92
N ILE A 68 1.26 2.47 8.48
CA ILE A 68 0.84 1.53 9.53
C ILE A 68 0.41 2.30 10.78
N THR A 69 1.16 3.33 11.18
CA THR A 69 0.80 4.15 12.34
C THR A 69 -0.56 4.82 12.15
N ALA A 70 -0.80 5.40 10.99
CA ALA A 70 -2.06 6.06 10.68
C ALA A 70 -3.26 5.09 10.66
N THR A 71 -3.07 3.83 10.24
CA THR A 71 -4.14 2.83 10.34
C THR A 71 -4.49 2.48 11.78
N ARG A 72 -3.54 2.55 12.73
CA ARG A 72 -3.79 2.32 14.17
C ARG A 72 -4.58 3.45 14.79
N GLU A 73 -4.40 4.67 14.29
CA GLU A 73 -5.09 5.87 14.76
C GLU A 73 -6.45 6.07 14.10
N TYR A 74 -6.68 5.42 12.95
CA TYR A 74 -7.95 5.47 12.25
C TYR A 74 -9.06 4.84 13.08
N LYS A 75 -10.14 5.59 13.27
CA LYS A 75 -11.35 5.12 13.94
C LYS A 75 -12.46 5.04 12.91
N HIS A 76 -12.89 3.82 12.64
CA HIS A 76 -14.03 3.59 11.78
C HIS A 76 -15.34 3.80 12.56
N GLU A 77 -16.29 4.49 11.96
CA GLU A 77 -17.62 4.69 12.55
C GLU A 77 -18.42 3.38 12.44
N GLU A 78 -18.95 2.88 13.55
CA GLU A 78 -19.69 1.60 13.57
C GLU A 78 -20.94 1.62 12.68
N ASP A 79 -21.56 2.79 12.51
CA ASP A 79 -22.76 3.01 11.69
C ASP A 79 -22.43 3.41 10.23
N SER A 80 -21.18 3.25 9.79
CA SER A 80 -20.77 3.65 8.45
C SER A 80 -21.32 2.71 7.37
N ASP A 81 -21.90 3.29 6.31
CA ASP A 81 -22.31 2.54 5.11
C ASP A 81 -21.12 2.07 4.25
N VAL A 82 -19.91 2.54 4.55
CA VAL A 82 -18.68 2.16 3.83
C VAL A 82 -17.84 1.22 4.68
N SER A 83 -17.16 0.26 4.03
CA SER A 83 -16.22 -0.63 4.75
C SER A 83 -15.05 0.15 5.37
N GLU A 84 -14.51 -0.34 6.48
CA GLU A 84 -13.32 0.21 7.16
C GLU A 84 -12.15 0.53 6.22
N ILE A 85 -11.83 -0.37 5.29
CA ILE A 85 -10.74 -0.17 4.31
C ILE A 85 -11.05 1.04 3.42
N LEU A 86 -12.26 1.11 2.86
CA LEU A 86 -12.66 2.21 1.99
C LEU A 86 -12.70 3.53 2.76
N GLY A 87 -13.23 3.52 3.98
CA GLY A 87 -13.26 4.69 4.85
C GLY A 87 -11.86 5.24 5.14
N PHE A 88 -10.89 4.37 5.43
CA PHE A 88 -9.49 4.75 5.62
C PHE A 88 -8.86 5.33 4.34
N LEU A 89 -9.09 4.69 3.19
CA LEU A 89 -8.57 5.19 1.91
C LEU A 89 -9.15 6.57 1.57
N SER A 90 -10.43 6.80 1.84
CA SER A 90 -11.07 8.11 1.67
C SER A 90 -10.47 9.17 2.60
N SER A 91 -10.21 8.85 3.88
CA SER A 91 -9.60 9.81 4.81
C SER A 91 -8.20 10.21 4.36
N LYS A 92 -7.38 9.26 3.90
CA LYS A 92 -6.02 9.54 3.44
C LYS A 92 -5.95 10.27 2.10
N SER A 93 -6.90 10.05 1.21
CA SER A 93 -6.99 10.83 -0.04
C SER A 93 -7.30 12.31 0.23
N LEU A 94 -8.08 12.62 1.26
CA LEU A 94 -8.37 14.00 1.66
C LEU A 94 -7.13 14.67 2.29
N ASP A 95 -6.42 13.96 3.16
CA ASP A 95 -5.17 14.45 3.77
C ASP A 95 -4.07 14.73 2.73
N SER A 96 -3.89 13.84 1.74
CA SER A 96 -2.85 13.96 0.71
C SER A 96 -3.12 15.07 -0.32
N SER A 97 -4.34 15.61 -0.36
CA SER A 97 -4.69 16.72 -1.26
C SER A 97 -4.20 18.08 -0.75
N GLY A 98 -3.60 18.13 0.43
CA GLY A 98 -3.16 19.34 1.12
C GLY A 98 -1.77 19.88 0.79
N ASP A 99 -0.91 19.14 0.07
CA ASP A 99 0.49 19.56 -0.15
C ASP A 99 1.04 19.21 -1.55
N ALA A 100 0.20 19.38 -2.58
CA ALA A 100 0.71 19.53 -3.94
C ALA A 100 1.25 20.96 -4.10
N ASN A 101 2.52 21.15 -3.73
CA ASN A 101 3.44 22.22 -4.12
C ASN A 101 2.87 23.19 -5.19
N LEU A 102 2.16 24.23 -4.76
CA LEU A 102 1.94 25.43 -5.56
C LEU A 102 3.19 26.29 -5.40
N PRO A 103 4.03 26.48 -6.42
CA PRO A 103 5.05 27.50 -6.33
C PRO A 103 4.34 28.85 -6.17
N SER A 104 4.63 29.54 -5.07
CA SER A 104 4.18 30.88 -4.80
C SER A 104 4.54 31.79 -5.97
N ALA A 105 3.59 32.02 -6.87
CA ALA A 105 3.68 33.09 -7.84
C ALA A 105 3.45 34.41 -7.10
N GLN A 106 4.53 35.01 -6.59
CA GLN A 106 4.54 36.42 -6.23
C GLN A 106 5.11 37.21 -7.41
N ASN A 107 4.30 38.16 -7.88
CA ASN A 107 4.67 39.23 -8.80
C ASN A 107 5.65 40.21 -8.14
#